data_AF-A0A832A7X8-F1
#
_entry.id   AF-A0A832A7X8-F1
#
_cell.length_a   1.000
_cell.length_b   1.000
_cell.length_c   1.000
_cell.angle_alpha   90.00
_cell.angle_beta   90.00
_cell.angle_gamma   90.00
#
_symmetry.space_group_name_H-M   'P 1'
#
loop_
_entity.id
_entity.type
_entity.pdbx_description
1 polymer ?
#
loop_
_entity_poly.entity_id
_entity_poly.type
_entity_poly.pdbx_seq_one_letter_code
_entity_poly.pdbx_strand_id
1 'polypeptide(L)' 'MSLKPIEIMGGESVYCINEGQLQKAYELAMSDSDSANRINAQLKTLEEQLTRNERAALAFLLIDRLLKTSQRTSE' A
#
# COMPACT_ATOMS: atom_id res chain seq x y z
N MET A 1 15.20 -30.05 -4.52
CA MET A 1 14.17 -29.36 -3.73
C MET A 1 13.50 -28.34 -4.64
N SER A 2 12.24 -28.57 -5.02
CA SER A 2 11.52 -27.70 -5.98
C SER A 2 11.18 -26.36 -5.33
N LEU A 3 11.83 -25.29 -5.79
CA LEU A 3 11.38 -23.92 -5.57
C LEU A 3 10.13 -23.72 -6.43
N LYS A 4 8.95 -23.69 -5.80
CA LYS A 4 7.69 -23.30 -6.48
C LYS A 4 7.76 -21.82 -6.86
N PRO A 5 7.11 -21.41 -7.98
CA PRO A 5 7.43 -20.15 -8.66
C PRO A 5 6.98 -18.92 -7.86
N ILE A 6 7.73 -17.81 -7.99
CA ILE A 6 7.30 -16.49 -7.50
C ILE A 6 6.25 -15.97 -8.48
N GLU A 7 4.96 -16.17 -8.19
CA GLU A 7 3.87 -15.58 -8.97
C GLU A 7 3.27 -14.38 -8.23
N ILE A 8 3.48 -13.20 -8.78
CA ILE A 8 3.16 -11.89 -8.19
C ILE A 8 1.83 -11.30 -8.71
N MET A 9 1.01 -12.08 -9.42
CA MET A 9 0.20 -11.61 -10.57
C MET A 9 1.13 -11.26 -11.72
N GLY A 10 1.30 -12.21 -12.66
CA GLY A 10 2.26 -12.14 -13.75
C GLY A 10 1.96 -11.00 -14.72
N GLY A 11 2.93 -10.12 -14.88
CA GLY A 11 2.90 -8.97 -15.79
C GLY A 11 3.50 -7.78 -15.07
N GLU A 12 4.67 -7.33 -15.51
CA GLU A 12 5.29 -6.12 -15.02
C GLU A 12 4.31 -4.95 -15.10
N SER A 13 3.72 -4.62 -13.97
CA SER A 13 3.26 -3.28 -13.71
C SER A 13 3.70 -2.98 -12.30
N VAL A 14 5.02 -2.74 -12.22
CA VAL A 14 5.63 -1.92 -11.17
C VAL A 14 4.79 -0.65 -11.15
N TYR A 15 3.84 -0.55 -10.22
CA TYR A 15 3.34 0.76 -9.86
C TYR A 15 4.58 1.49 -9.37
N CYS A 16 5.15 2.37 -10.19
CA CYS A 16 6.22 3.25 -9.78
C CYS A 16 5.62 4.15 -8.71
N ILE A 17 5.63 3.69 -7.45
CA ILE A 17 5.55 4.60 -6.33
C ILE A 17 6.77 5.49 -6.52
N ASN A 18 6.55 6.71 -6.97
CA ASN A 18 7.64 7.66 -7.12
C ASN A 18 8.29 7.81 -5.73
N GLU A 19 9.63 7.84 -5.67
CA GLU A 19 10.37 8.00 -4.42
C GLU A 19 9.83 9.16 -3.56
N GLY A 20 9.40 10.26 -4.19
CA GLY A 20 8.78 11.38 -3.46
C GLY A 20 7.42 11.06 -2.83
N GLN A 21 6.61 10.19 -3.46
CA GLN A 21 5.34 9.72 -2.87
C GLN A 21 5.61 8.75 -1.71
N LEU A 22 6.60 7.88 -1.87
CA LEU A 22 7.01 6.95 -0.83
C LEU A 22 7.59 7.69 0.38
N GLN A 23 8.44 8.71 0.13
CA GLN A 23 9.04 9.54 1.17
C GLN A 23 7.96 10.26 1.99
N LYS A 24 6.96 10.86 1.35
CA LYS A 24 5.84 11.51 2.06
C LYS A 24 5.00 10.51 2.87
N ALA A 25 4.81 9.30 2.35
CA ALA A 25 4.13 8.24 3.10
C ALA A 25 4.93 7.85 4.35
N TYR A 26 6.26 7.74 4.24
CA TYR A 26 7.13 7.53 5.38
C TYR A 26 7.10 8.68 6.38
N GLU A 27 7.15 9.93 5.92
CA GLU A 27 7.03 11.10 6.81
C GLU A 27 5.73 11.08 7.61
N LEU A 28 4.60 10.77 6.95
CA LEU A 28 3.31 10.63 7.65
C LEU A 28 3.31 9.47 8.65
N ALA A 29 3.96 8.36 8.32
CA ALA A 29 4.03 7.18 9.18
C ALA A 29 5.10 7.27 10.28
N MET A 30 6.13 8.11 10.12
CA MET A 30 7.29 8.20 11.03
C MET A 30 7.35 9.52 11.81
N SER A 31 6.51 10.51 11.45
CA SER A 31 6.36 11.72 12.25
C SER A 31 5.90 11.41 13.66
N ASP A 32 6.31 12.20 14.66
CA ASP A 32 5.75 12.09 16.02
C ASP A 32 4.38 12.80 16.07
N SER A 33 3.39 12.17 15.43
CA SER A 33 2.04 12.71 15.27
C SER A 33 0.96 11.64 15.53
N ASP A 34 -0.24 12.08 15.90
CA ASP A 34 -1.41 11.20 16.02
C ASP A 34 -1.72 10.44 14.72
N SER A 35 -1.35 11.02 13.57
CA SER A 35 -1.48 10.37 12.28
C SER A 35 -0.53 9.18 12.15
N ALA A 36 0.73 9.34 12.54
CA ALA A 36 1.69 8.24 12.54
C ALA A 36 1.26 7.10 13.47
N ASN A 37 0.79 7.42 14.68
CA ASN A 37 0.30 6.42 15.62
C ASN A 37 -0.86 5.60 15.03
N ARG A 38 -1.83 6.26 14.39
CA ARG A 38 -2.95 5.59 13.72
C ARG A 38 -2.50 4.74 12.53
N ILE A 39 -1.59 5.26 11.70
CA ILE A 39 -1.07 4.54 10.53
C ILE A 39 -0.35 3.26 10.96
N ASN A 40 0.55 3.36 11.93
CA ASN A 40 1.31 2.20 12.42
C ASN A 40 0.43 1.16 13.12
N ALA A 41 -0.58 1.60 13.89
CA ALA A 41 -1.53 0.68 14.51
C ALA A 41 -2.30 -0.13 13.46
N GLN A 42 -2.78 0.53 12.39
CA GLN A 42 -3.47 -0.15 11.30
C GLN A 42 -2.54 -1.06 10.50
N LEU A 43 -1.30 -0.63 10.22
CA LEU A 43 -0.31 -1.48 9.58
C LEU A 43 -0.11 -2.77 10.38
N LYS A 44 0.15 -2.67 11.68
CA LYS A 44 0.31 -3.84 12.55
C LYS A 44 -0.89 -4.79 12.50
N THR A 45 -2.11 -4.27 12.58
CA THR A 45 -3.32 -5.08 12.46
C THR A 45 -3.40 -5.82 11.11
N LEU A 46 -3.06 -5.14 10.01
CA LEU A 46 -3.04 -5.76 8.68
C LEU A 46 -1.95 -6.84 8.55
N GLU A 47 -0.80 -6.65 9.19
CA GLU A 47 0.28 -7.64 9.19
C GLU A 47 -0.03 -8.88 10.01
N GLU A 48 -0.81 -8.73 11.08
CA GLU A 48 -1.27 -9.85 11.91
C GLU A 48 -2.42 -10.64 11.26
N GLN A 49 -3.30 -9.96 10.51
CA GLN A 49 -4.53 -10.56 9.99
C GLN A 49 -4.45 -11.03 8.53
N LEU A 50 -3.56 -10.47 7.72
CA LEU A 50 -3.52 -10.72 6.28
C LEU A 50 -2.20 -11.33 5.83
N THR A 51 -2.30 -12.30 4.92
CA THR A 51 -1.14 -12.84 4.22
C THR A 51 -0.48 -11.77 3.34
N ARG A 52 0.77 -12.03 2.92
CA ARG A 52 1.51 -11.11 2.04
C ARG A 52 0.72 -10.76 0.76
N ASN A 53 0.05 -11.74 0.16
CA ASN A 53 -0.70 -11.55 -1.08
C ASN A 53 -1.97 -10.74 -0.85
N GLU A 54 -2.67 -10.96 0.27
CA GLU A 54 -3.85 -10.18 0.65
C GLU A 54 -3.49 -8.74 0.98
N ARG A 55 -2.36 -8.49 1.66
CA ARG A 55 -1.84 -7.13 1.88
C ARG A 55 -1.53 -6.42 0.57
N ALA A 56 -0.90 -7.10 -0.38
CA ALA A 56 -0.62 -6.54 -1.70
C ALA A 56 -1.92 -6.21 -2.46
N ALA A 57 -2.89 -7.13 -2.47
CA ALA A 57 -4.20 -6.89 -3.09
C ALA A 57 -4.95 -5.70 -2.44
N LEU A 58 -4.93 -5.61 -1.10
CA LEU A 58 -5.53 -4.50 -0.38
C LEU A 58 -4.86 -3.17 -0.74
N ALA A 59 -3.53 -3.12 -0.81
CA ALA A 59 -2.80 -1.92 -1.20
C ALA A 59 -3.22 -1.42 -2.60
N PHE A 60 -3.31 -2.32 -3.58
CA PHE A 60 -3.77 -1.96 -4.93
C PHE A 60 -5.22 -1.44 -4.94
N LEU A 61 -6.12 -2.09 -4.21
CA LEU A 61 -7.52 -1.65 -4.13
C LEU A 61 -7.67 -0.29 -3.44
N LEU A 62 -6.86 0.00 -2.41
CA LEU A 62 -6.85 1.30 -1.76
C LEU A 62 -6.36 2.40 -2.72
N ILE A 63 -5.28 2.14 -3.46
CA ILE A 63 -4.76 3.07 -4.47
C ILE A 63 -5.80 3.35 -5.56
N ASP A 64 -6.41 2.30 -6.14
CA ASP A 64 -7.46 2.44 -7.16
C ASP A 64 -8.64 3.28 -6.66
N ARG A 65 -9.09 3.04 -5.42
CA ARG A 65 -10.17 3.83 -4.80
C ARG A 65 -9.78 5.29 -4.63
N LEU A 66 -8.58 5.59 -4.12
CA LEU A 66 -8.08 6.95 -3.91
C LEU A 66 -7.98 7.74 -5.23
N LEU A 67 -7.57 7.09 -6.31
CA LEU A 67 -7.50 7.69 -7.64
C LEU A 67 -8.90 8.00 -8.18
N LYS A 68 -9.86 7.10 -8.00
CA LYS A 68 -11.25 7.30 -8.41
C LYS A 68 -11.94 8.43 -7.64
N THR A 69 -11.65 8.60 -6.35
CA THR A 69 -12.17 9.74 -5.59
C THR A 69 -11.58 11.06 -6.06
N SER A 70 -10.31 11.09 -6.45
CA SER A 70 -9.64 12.32 -6.94
C SER A 70 -10.20 12.78 -8.30
N GLN A 71 -10.65 11.86 -9.16
CA GLN A 71 -11.28 12.20 -10.43
C GLN A 71 -12.71 12.75 -10.29
N ARG A 72 -13.39 12.47 -9.18
CA ARG A 72 -14.77 12.93 -8.92
C ARG A 72 -14.89 14.40 -8.53
N THR A 73 -13.78 15.08 -8.27
CA THR A 73 -13.77 16.49 -7.83
C THR A 73 -13.53 17.48 -8.99
N SER A 74 -13.48 16.99 -10.23
CA SER A 74 -13.22 17.80 -11.44
C SER A 74 -14.41 17.90 -12.40
N GLU A 75 -15.63 17.58 -11.95
CA GLU A 75 -16.88 17.72 -12.72
C GLU A 75 -17.82 18.77 -12.10
#